data_AF-A0A925SS61-F1
#
_entry.id   AF-A0A925SS61-F1
#
_cell.length_a   1.000
_cell.length_b   1.000
_cell.length_c   1.000
_cell.angle_alpha   90.00
_cell.angle_beta   90.00
_cell.angle_gamma   90.00
#
_symmetry.space_group_name_H-M   'P 1'
#
loop_
_entity.id
_entity.type
_entity.pdbx_description
1 polymer ?
#
loop_
_entity_poly.entity_id
_entity_poly.type
_entity_poly.pdbx_seq_one_letter_code
_entity_poly.pdbx_strand_id
1 'polypeptide(L)'
;MSREKRLNREMLVSVIKRICDLHYKEFTVSELIHKGGQRHRVEIEADGLCFYVDFHFKDNGSTSIDVSSGQHIDKKKQIMKAILDDATCLIEDSNQ
;
A
#
# COMPACT_ATOMS: atom_id res chain seq x y z
N MET A 1 5.41 10.72 1.55
CA MET A 1 4.47 10.58 0.43
C MET A 1 5.25 10.27 -0.85
N SER A 2 4.84 9.26 -1.61
CA SER A 2 5.45 8.91 -2.90
C SER A 2 5.00 9.88 -4.01
N ARG A 3 5.75 9.91 -5.12
CA ARG A 3 5.22 10.47 -6.38
C ARG A 3 3.98 9.67 -6.82
N GLU A 4 3.09 10.33 -7.56
CA GLU A 4 1.88 9.72 -8.11
C GLU A 4 2.21 8.64 -9.14
N LYS A 5 1.50 7.51 -9.08
CA LYS A 5 1.62 6.39 -10.01
C LYS A 5 0.24 5.83 -10.32
N ARG A 6 0.06 5.25 -11.51
CA ARG A 6 -1.13 4.45 -11.84
C ARG A 6 -0.95 3.06 -11.23
N LEU A 7 -1.62 2.82 -10.11
CA LEU A 7 -1.54 1.56 -9.39
C LEU A 7 -2.81 0.75 -9.60
N ASN A 8 -2.66 -0.57 -9.74
CA ASN A 8 -3.78 -1.49 -9.70
C ASN A 8 -4.30 -1.58 -8.26
N ARG A 9 -5.37 -0.84 -7.98
CA ARG A 9 -5.93 -0.67 -6.63
C ARG A 9 -6.44 -2.00 -6.05
N GLU A 10 -6.89 -2.92 -6.89
CA GLU A 10 -7.39 -4.24 -6.49
C GLU A 10 -6.24 -5.16 -6.01
N MET A 11 -5.02 -4.93 -6.51
CA MET A 11 -3.86 -5.75 -6.17
C MET A 11 -3.13 -5.29 -4.90
N LEU A 12 -3.42 -4.07 -4.40
CA LEU A 12 -2.67 -3.48 -3.27
C LEU A 12 -2.69 -4.37 -2.02
N VAL A 13 -3.85 -4.83 -1.61
CA VAL A 13 -3.99 -5.67 -0.41
C VAL A 13 -3.27 -7.02 -0.61
N SER A 14 -3.40 -7.63 -1.78
CA SER A 14 -2.75 -8.90 -2.12
C SER A 14 -1.23 -8.80 -2.08
N VAL A 15 -0.67 -7.70 -2.61
CA VAL A 15 0.78 -7.47 -2.57
C VAL A 15 1.28 -7.19 -1.16
N ILE A 16 0.54 -6.42 -0.36
CA ILE A 16 0.87 -6.22 1.06
C ILE A 16 0.86 -7.56 1.81
N LYS A 17 -0.17 -8.39 1.62
CA LYS A 17 -0.26 -9.74 2.21
C LYS A 17 0.97 -10.58 1.83
N ARG A 18 1.37 -10.59 0.56
CA ARG A 18 2.56 -11.31 0.08
C ARG A 18 3.86 -10.78 0.71
N ILE A 19 4.00 -9.47 0.87
CA ILE A 19 5.17 -8.88 1.54
C ILE A 19 5.19 -9.29 3.01
N CYS A 20 4.04 -9.28 3.68
CA CYS A 20 3.97 -9.66 5.09
C CYS A 20 4.36 -11.14 5.29
N ASP A 21 3.89 -12.02 4.41
CA ASP A 21 4.21 -13.45 4.41
C ASP A 21 5.72 -13.75 4.30
N LEU A 22 6.45 -12.90 3.57
CA LEU A 22 7.91 -13.04 3.41
C LEU A 22 8.72 -12.52 4.60
N HIS A 23 8.14 -11.64 5.43
CA HIS A 23 8.90 -10.85 6.40
C HIS A 23 8.48 -11.03 7.85
N TYR A 24 7.30 -11.58 8.12
CA TYR A 24 6.75 -11.73 9.46
C TYR A 24 6.31 -13.17 9.70
N LYS A 25 6.36 -13.62 10.96
CA LYS A 25 5.93 -14.98 11.31
C LYS A 25 4.42 -15.05 11.45
N GLU A 26 3.83 -14.04 12.08
CA GLU A 26 2.40 -13.92 12.29
C GLU A 26 1.96 -12.54 11.82
N PHE A 27 0.93 -12.48 11.00
CA PHE A 27 0.40 -11.21 10.52
C PHE A 27 -1.10 -11.27 10.22
N THR A 28 -1.74 -10.10 10.31
CA THR A 28 -3.05 -9.83 9.73
C THR A 28 -2.97 -8.55 8.90
N VAL A 29 -3.68 -8.54 7.77
CA VAL A 29 -3.78 -7.39 6.88
C VAL A 29 -5.25 -7.12 6.66
N SER A 30 -5.70 -5.91 6.98
CA SER A 30 -7.09 -5.50 6.76
C SER A 30 -7.40 -5.41 5.27
N GLU A 31 -8.68 -5.41 4.95
CA GLU A 31 -9.14 -4.89 3.66
C GLU A 31 -8.90 -3.38 3.56
N LEU A 32 -9.17 -2.82 2.39
CA LEU A 32 -8.94 -1.41 2.10
C LEU A 32 -10.04 -0.54 2.74
N ILE A 33 -9.69 0.20 3.79
CA ILE A 33 -10.62 1.00 4.60
C ILE A 33 -10.69 2.43 4.05
N HIS A 34 -11.88 2.89 3.65
CA HIS A 34 -12.08 4.31 3.29
C HIS A 34 -12.05 5.19 4.55
N LYS A 35 -11.14 6.17 4.59
CA LYS A 35 -10.97 7.10 5.74
C LYS A 35 -11.49 8.51 5.43
N GLY A 36 -12.27 8.67 4.35
CA GLY A 36 -12.83 9.94 3.89
C GLY A 36 -12.01 10.62 2.78
N GLY A 37 -12.70 11.39 1.94
CA GLY A 37 -12.09 12.00 0.75
C GLY A 37 -11.46 10.96 -0.16
N GLN A 38 -10.24 11.24 -0.62
CA GLN A 38 -9.45 10.32 -1.46
C GLN A 38 -8.64 9.29 -0.65
N ARG A 39 -8.69 9.35 0.69
CA ARG A 39 -7.81 8.57 1.56
C ARG A 39 -8.41 7.19 1.87
N HIS A 40 -7.60 6.19 1.61
CA HIS A 40 -7.84 4.80 1.96
C HIS A 40 -6.68 4.27 2.78
N ARG A 41 -6.92 3.22 3.57
CA ARG A 41 -5.94 2.67 4.49
C ARG A 41 -5.95 1.16 4.46
N VAL A 42 -4.77 0.56 4.53
CA VAL A 42 -4.59 -0.83 4.90
C VAL A 42 -3.91 -0.86 6.27
N GLU A 43 -4.56 -1.49 7.25
CA GLU A 43 -4.04 -1.72 8.59
C GLU A 43 -3.35 -3.08 8.64
N ILE A 44 -2.22 -3.14 9.35
CA ILE A 44 -1.33 -4.30 9.40
C ILE A 44 -0.95 -4.53 10.84
N GLU A 45 -1.22 -5.74 11.33
CA GLU A 45 -0.67 -6.24 12.58
C GLU A 45 0.32 -7.36 12.24
N ALA A 46 1.57 -7.26 12.70
CA ALA A 46 2.59 -8.24 12.37
C ALA A 46 3.60 -8.40 13.51
N ASP A 47 3.80 -9.63 13.98
CA ASP A 47 4.69 -9.98 15.10
C ASP A 47 4.49 -9.07 16.34
N GLY A 48 3.24 -8.76 16.67
CA GLY A 48 2.86 -7.87 17.79
C GLY A 48 3.00 -6.37 17.53
N LEU A 49 3.35 -5.97 16.30
CA LEU A 49 3.44 -4.56 15.89
C LEU A 49 2.21 -4.14 15.09
N CYS A 50 1.67 -2.96 15.38
CA CYS A 50 0.53 -2.40 14.65
C CYS A 50 0.96 -1.17 13.83
N PHE A 51 0.73 -1.20 12.52
CA PHE A 51 0.96 -0.08 11.63
C PHE A 51 -0.04 -0.07 10.48
N TYR A 52 0.10 0.90 9.57
CA TYR A 52 -0.81 1.04 8.44
C TYR A 52 -0.10 1.65 7.25
N VAL A 53 -0.64 1.52 6.05
CA VAL A 53 -0.23 2.27 4.86
C VAL A 53 -1.43 3.02 4.33
N ASP A 54 -1.29 4.33 4.13
CA ASP A 54 -2.34 5.16 3.55
C ASP A 54 -2.14 5.29 2.03
N PHE A 55 -3.25 5.30 1.31
CA PHE A 55 -3.33 5.47 -0.14
C PHE A 55 -4.25 6.63 -0.46
N HIS A 56 -3.84 7.52 -1.36
CA HIS A 56 -4.67 8.60 -1.87
C HIS A 56 -5.06 8.28 -3.31
N PHE A 57 -6.31 7.89 -3.51
CA PHE A 57 -6.88 7.56 -4.82
C PHE A 57 -7.44 8.81 -5.47
N LYS A 58 -6.78 9.29 -6.52
CA LYS A 58 -7.21 10.48 -7.25
C LYS A 58 -8.21 10.13 -8.34
N ASP A 59 -8.98 11.14 -8.73
CA ASP A 59 -10.04 11.01 -9.74
C ASP A 59 -9.47 10.75 -11.14
N ASN A 60 -8.22 11.16 -11.39
CA ASN A 60 -7.50 10.89 -12.64
C ASN A 60 -6.92 9.46 -12.73
N GLY A 61 -7.29 8.57 -11.80
CA GLY A 61 -6.78 7.20 -11.72
C GLY A 61 -5.41 7.07 -11.05
N SER A 62 -4.70 8.17 -10.78
CA SER A 62 -3.42 8.11 -10.07
C SER A 62 -3.62 7.76 -8.59
N THR A 63 -2.55 7.25 -7.98
CA THR A 63 -2.50 6.88 -6.58
C THR A 63 -1.19 7.40 -5.99
N SER A 64 -1.26 8.00 -4.80
CA SER A 64 -0.10 8.32 -3.97
C SER A 64 -0.08 7.42 -2.73
N ILE A 65 1.09 6.91 -2.37
CA ILE A 65 1.27 6.12 -1.14
C ILE A 65 1.82 7.06 -0.05
N ASP A 66 1.14 7.13 1.09
CA ASP A 66 1.60 7.87 2.26
C ASP A 66 2.06 6.95 3.41
N VAL A 67 3.35 7.05 3.69
CA VAL A 67 4.06 6.30 4.73
C VAL A 67 4.63 7.22 5.81
N SER A 68 4.35 8.52 5.74
CA SER A 68 4.97 9.53 6.62
C SER A 68 4.32 9.67 7.98
N SER A 69 3.04 9.26 8.11
CA SER A 69 2.28 9.37 9.35
C SER A 69 2.30 8.08 10.18
N GLY A 70 2.08 8.21 11.49
CA GLY A 70 2.00 7.07 12.41
C GLY A 70 3.37 6.46 12.76
N GLN A 71 3.35 5.23 13.29
CA GLN A 71 4.55 4.51 13.74
C GLN A 71 5.12 3.60 12.65
N HIS A 72 6.34 3.10 12.88
CA HIS A 72 7.00 2.10 12.03
C HIS A 72 7.24 2.55 10.57
N ILE A 73 7.70 3.79 10.39
CA ILE A 73 7.94 4.42 9.07
C ILE A 73 8.81 3.55 8.16
N ASP A 74 9.80 2.86 8.70
CA ASP A 74 10.76 2.05 7.94
C ASP A 74 10.07 0.85 7.28
N LYS A 75 9.18 0.18 8.02
CA LYS A 75 8.37 -0.94 7.53
C LYS A 75 7.39 -0.47 6.46
N LYS A 76 6.78 0.70 6.68
CA LYS A 76 5.87 1.33 5.71
C LYS A 76 6.61 1.68 4.41
N LYS A 77 7.84 2.22 4.51
CA LYS A 77 8.70 2.48 3.35
C LYS A 77 9.09 1.21 2.60
N GLN A 78 9.37 0.10 3.31
CA GLN A 78 9.64 -1.20 2.70
C GLN A 78 8.45 -1.69 1.88
N ILE A 79 7.24 -1.61 2.44
CA ILE A 79 6.01 -1.98 1.73
C ILE A 79 5.79 -1.08 0.51
N MET A 80 5.91 0.24 0.68
CA MET A 80 5.79 1.19 -0.42
C MET A 80 6.77 0.87 -1.54
N LYS A 81 8.03 0.58 -1.22
CA LYS A 81 9.03 0.20 -2.21
C LYS A 81 8.61 -1.07 -2.94
N ALA A 82 8.21 -2.11 -2.21
CA ALA A 82 7.79 -3.37 -2.82
C ALA A 82 6.54 -3.24 -3.70
N ILE A 83 5.57 -2.39 -3.36
CA ILE A 83 4.43 -2.07 -4.23
C ILE A 83 4.89 -1.37 -5.52
N LEU A 84 5.84 -0.44 -5.41
CA LEU A 84 6.34 0.32 -6.54
C LEU A 84 7.27 -0.48 -7.45
N ASP A 85 7.92 -1.51 -6.91
CA ASP A 85 8.82 -2.42 -7.64
C ASP A 85 8.06 -3.63 -8.23
N ASP A 86 6.79 -3.87 -7.83
CA ASP A 86 5.96 -4.95 -8.36
C ASP A 86 5.24 -4.54 -9.64
N ALA A 87 5.64 -5.15 -10.76
CA ALA A 87 5.03 -4.94 -12.07
C ALA A 87 3.52 -5.26 -12.10
N THR A 88 3.03 -6.17 -11.27
CA THR A 88 1.59 -6.49 -11.18
C THR A 88 0.76 -5.38 -10.52
N CYS A 89 1.42 -4.50 -9.76
CA CYS A 89 0.79 -3.32 -9.16
C CYS A 89 0.87 -2.08 -10.05
N LEU A 90 1.72 -2.06 -11.07
CA LEU A 90 1.82 -0.96 -12.01
C LEU A 90 0.85 -1.18 -13.17
N ILE A 91 -0.05 -0.21 -13.37
CA ILE A 91 -0.83 -0.17 -14.61
C ILE A 91 0.05 0.56 -15.62
N GLU A 92 0.62 -0.18 -16.58
CA GLU A 92 1.28 0.44 -17.73
C GLU A 92 0.22 1.24 -18.50
N ASP A 93 0.58 2.46 -18.90
CA ASP A 93 -0.20 3.21 -19.88
C ASP A 93 -0.12 2.43 -21.20
N SER A 94 -1.08 1.52 -21.41
CA SER A 94 -1.32 0.90 -22.70
C SER A 94 -1.91 1.96 -23.62
N ASN A 95 -1.07 2.90 -24.07
CA ASN A 95 -1.35 3.69 -25.25
C ASN A 95 -1.06 2.78 -26.46
N GLN A 96 -2.10 2.10 -26.95
CA GLN A 96 -2.20 1.84 -28.39
C GLN A 96 -2.96 2.98 -29.05
#